data_AF-A0A9P9WE64-F1
#
_entry.id   AF-A0A9P9WE64-F1
#
_cell.length_a   1.000
_cell.length_b   1.000
_cell.length_c   1.000
_cell.angle_alpha   90.00
_cell.angle_beta   90.00
_cell.angle_gamma   90.00
#
_symmetry.space_group_name_H-M   'P 1'
#
loop_
_entity.id
_entity.type
_entity.pdbx_description
1 polymer ?
#
loop_
_entity_poly.entity_id
_entity_poly.type
_entity_poly.pdbx_seq_one_letter_code
_entity_poly.pdbx_strand_id
1 'polypeptide(L)'
;MEIDLQSPSPPTFKNVTVLGKDGHPIFKVEGTAWGTSWSWRRKLIDSAGHHVCDFRHNSFDIKNGWTVEGPSGQKIVSLVHTAFLKKGHAAVTATVRTTAGEDVSVEMSPRDRAALLVTIEVGGSTIASITKIADNRYVFGDPRDRSVWNVNVAAGVDLSLVMIMAMCRAEMGHVWKD
;
A
#
# COMPACT_ATOMS: atom_id res chain seq x y z
N MET A 1 -5.18 3.92 -12.64
CA MET A 1 -4.78 2.55 -12.28
C MET A 1 -5.81 2.03 -11.32
N GLU A 2 -6.32 0.83 -11.50
CA GLU A 2 -7.23 0.19 -10.55
C GLU A 2 -6.43 -0.84 -9.75
N ILE A 3 -6.55 -0.82 -8.43
CA ILE A 3 -6.00 -1.83 -7.55
C ILE A 3 -7.18 -2.69 -7.11
N ASP A 4 -7.23 -3.92 -7.63
CA ASP A 4 -8.19 -4.91 -7.18
C ASP A 4 -7.52 -5.81 -6.14
N LEU A 5 -7.87 -5.57 -4.88
CA LEU A 5 -7.39 -6.37 -3.78
C LEU A 5 -8.37 -7.52 -3.55
N GLN A 6 -8.01 -8.70 -4.06
CA GLN A 6 -8.78 -9.92 -3.85
C GLN A 6 -8.07 -10.80 -2.83
N SER A 7 -8.59 -10.90 -1.61
CA SER A 7 -8.11 -11.89 -0.66
C SER A 7 -9.03 -13.12 -0.65
N PRO A 8 -8.52 -14.33 -0.93
CA PRO A 8 -9.31 -15.55 -0.80
C PRO A 8 -9.51 -16.00 0.67
N SER A 9 -8.91 -15.30 1.65
CA SER A 9 -9.07 -15.60 3.07
C SER A 9 -8.82 -14.36 3.95
N PRO A 10 -9.65 -14.07 4.97
CA PRO A 10 -9.29 -13.09 5.98
C PRO A 10 -8.07 -13.58 6.80
N PRO A 11 -7.18 -12.71 7.32
CA PRO A 11 -7.11 -11.25 7.17
C PRO A 11 -5.73 -10.85 6.61
N THR A 12 -5.41 -11.11 5.34
CA THR A 12 -4.12 -10.65 4.79
C THR A 12 -4.18 -10.49 3.27
N PHE A 13 -3.78 -9.34 2.76
CA PHE A 13 -3.58 -9.10 1.33
C PHE A 13 -2.36 -9.86 0.83
N LYS A 14 -2.53 -11.16 0.60
CA LYS A 14 -1.47 -12.05 0.11
C LYS A 14 -1.36 -12.02 -1.39
N ASN A 15 -2.46 -11.84 -2.10
CA ASN A 15 -2.47 -11.85 -3.57
C ASN A 15 -3.20 -10.60 -4.05
N VAL A 16 -2.51 -9.73 -4.76
CA VAL A 16 -3.10 -8.52 -5.34
C VAL A 16 -2.76 -8.47 -6.81
N THR A 17 -3.75 -8.12 -7.63
CA THR A 17 -3.52 -7.75 -9.02
C THR A 17 -3.83 -6.28 -9.21
N VAL A 18 -2.87 -5.56 -9.77
CA VAL A 18 -3.01 -4.14 -10.10
C VAL A 18 -3.23 -4.02 -11.59
N LEU A 19 -4.31 -3.36 -11.98
CA LEU A 19 -4.74 -3.24 -13.36
C LEU A 19 -4.53 -1.81 -13.89
N GLY A 20 -4.08 -1.76 -15.13
CA GLY A 20 -4.07 -0.56 -15.96
C GLY A 20 -5.48 -0.07 -16.23
N LYS A 21 -5.57 1.15 -16.78
CA LYS A 21 -6.86 1.71 -17.22
C LYS A 21 -7.50 0.85 -18.32
N ASP A 22 -6.69 0.13 -19.06
CA ASP A 22 -7.05 -0.81 -20.12
C ASP A 22 -7.39 -2.22 -19.59
N GLY A 23 -7.33 -2.45 -18.28
CA GLY A 23 -7.59 -3.74 -17.66
C GLY A 23 -6.42 -4.72 -17.70
N HIS A 24 -5.26 -4.34 -18.23
CA HIS A 24 -4.08 -5.22 -18.24
C HIS A 24 -3.32 -5.17 -16.90
N PRO A 25 -2.80 -6.29 -16.39
CA PRO A 25 -1.98 -6.28 -15.18
C PRO A 25 -0.70 -5.44 -15.33
N ILE A 26 -0.48 -4.51 -14.41
CA ILE A 26 0.76 -3.71 -14.32
C ILE A 26 1.68 -4.24 -13.22
N PHE A 27 1.08 -4.66 -12.10
CA PHE A 27 1.80 -5.25 -10.98
C PHE A 27 1.02 -6.42 -10.38
N LYS A 28 1.77 -7.32 -9.75
CA LYS A 28 1.27 -8.37 -8.87
C LYS A 28 1.93 -8.24 -7.52
N VAL A 29 1.17 -8.48 -6.45
CA VAL A 29 1.70 -8.59 -5.10
C VAL A 29 1.51 -10.01 -4.61
N GLU A 30 2.58 -10.61 -4.12
CA GLU A 30 2.59 -11.98 -3.61
C GLU A 30 3.10 -12.01 -2.16
N GLY A 31 2.32 -12.57 -1.26
CA GLY A 31 2.64 -12.74 0.14
C GLY A 31 3.06 -14.16 0.48
N THR A 32 3.89 -14.29 1.52
CA THR A 32 4.28 -15.60 2.02
C THR A 32 3.10 -16.36 2.62
N ALA A 33 3.11 -17.69 2.45
CA ALA A 33 2.12 -18.60 3.02
C ALA A 33 2.04 -18.48 4.55
N TRP A 34 0.89 -18.89 5.12
CA TRP A 34 0.70 -18.89 6.57
C TRP A 34 1.67 -19.88 7.23
N GLY A 35 2.35 -19.47 8.29
CA GLY A 35 3.31 -20.30 9.03
C GLY A 35 4.75 -20.31 8.51
N THR A 36 5.06 -19.69 7.36
CA THR A 36 6.42 -19.69 6.78
C THR A 36 7.21 -18.40 7.01
N SER A 37 6.57 -17.35 7.55
CA SER A 37 7.24 -16.09 7.84
C SER A 37 6.46 -15.27 8.88
N TRP A 38 7.17 -14.79 9.90
CA TRP A 38 6.64 -13.87 10.91
C TRP A 38 6.64 -12.40 10.43
N SER A 39 7.30 -12.09 9.31
CA SER A 39 7.59 -10.70 8.89
C SER A 39 6.58 -10.09 7.92
N TRP A 40 5.44 -10.74 7.66
CA TRP A 40 4.37 -10.22 6.78
C TRP A 40 4.92 -9.63 5.47
N ARG A 41 5.92 -10.30 4.88
CA ARG A 41 6.61 -9.84 3.67
C ARG A 41 5.71 -10.03 2.46
N ARG A 42 5.69 -9.05 1.57
CA ARG A 42 4.97 -9.05 0.29
C ARG A 42 5.93 -8.64 -0.83
N LYS A 43 6.00 -9.42 -1.90
CA LYS A 43 6.80 -9.12 -3.08
C LYS A 43 5.96 -8.35 -4.09
N LEU A 44 6.47 -7.23 -4.59
CA LEU A 44 5.90 -6.53 -5.73
C LEU A 44 6.62 -6.99 -6.99
N ILE A 45 5.85 -7.46 -7.97
CA ILE A 45 6.32 -8.01 -9.25
C ILE A 45 5.70 -7.18 -10.38
N ASP A 46 6.49 -6.80 -11.36
CA ASP A 46 5.99 -6.06 -12.54
C ASP A 46 5.27 -6.98 -13.55
N SER A 47 4.69 -6.38 -14.59
CA SER A 47 4.01 -7.12 -15.66
C SER A 47 4.91 -8.08 -16.45
N ALA A 48 6.23 -7.87 -16.43
CA ALA A 48 7.21 -8.74 -17.09
C ALA A 48 7.70 -9.88 -16.17
N GLY A 49 7.29 -9.90 -14.90
CA GLY A 49 7.69 -10.90 -13.92
C GLY A 49 8.95 -10.54 -13.13
N HIS A 50 9.48 -9.32 -13.27
CA HIS A 50 10.62 -8.87 -12.49
C HIS A 50 10.21 -8.45 -11.09
N HIS A 51 11.06 -8.79 -10.12
CA HIS A 51 10.92 -8.34 -8.75
C HIS A 51 11.30 -6.87 -8.62
N VAL A 52 10.36 -6.05 -8.17
CA VAL A 52 10.55 -4.60 -8.01
C VAL A 52 11.02 -4.27 -6.59
N CYS A 53 10.32 -4.79 -5.58
CA CYS A 53 10.66 -4.56 -4.18
C CYS A 53 9.95 -5.55 -3.25
N ASP A 54 10.39 -5.59 -1.99
CA ASP A 54 9.69 -6.24 -0.90
C ASP A 54 9.08 -5.20 0.05
N PHE A 55 7.82 -5.41 0.41
CA PHE A 55 7.10 -4.66 1.42
C PHE A 55 7.03 -5.49 2.70
N ARG A 56 7.50 -4.92 3.82
CA ARG A 56 7.63 -5.63 5.09
C ARG A 56 6.95 -4.85 6.21
N HIS A 57 6.10 -5.53 6.98
CA HIS A 57 5.62 -5.02 8.25
C HIS A 57 6.61 -5.39 9.36
N ASN A 58 7.02 -4.43 10.17
CA ASN A 58 7.91 -4.68 11.30
C ASN A 58 7.08 -5.21 12.49
N SER A 59 6.85 -6.53 12.52
CA SER A 59 5.97 -7.23 13.48
C SER A 59 6.32 -7.08 14.97
N PHE A 60 7.49 -6.55 15.33
CA PHE A 60 7.95 -6.39 16.71
C PHE A 60 7.88 -4.96 17.24
N ASP A 61 7.61 -3.97 16.39
CA ASP A 61 7.37 -2.60 16.85
C ASP A 61 5.85 -2.42 17.03
N ILE A 62 5.44 -1.93 18.20
CA ILE A 62 4.05 -1.57 18.54
C ILE A 62 3.51 -0.42 17.66
N LYS A 63 4.26 -0.01 16.63
CA LYS A 63 4.08 1.23 15.89
C LYS A 63 4.07 1.04 14.37
N ASN A 64 3.12 0.29 13.81
CA ASN A 64 2.64 0.37 12.40
C ASN A 64 3.70 0.72 11.34
N GLY A 65 4.90 0.17 11.47
CA GLY A 65 6.09 0.59 10.74
C GLY A 65 6.25 -0.30 9.52
N TRP A 66 6.22 0.30 8.34
CA TRP A 66 6.42 -0.43 7.09
C TRP A 66 7.76 -0.06 6.49
N THR A 67 8.47 -1.07 5.99
CA THR A 67 9.74 -0.90 5.30
C THR A 67 9.63 -1.47 3.89
N VAL A 68 10.16 -0.73 2.92
CA VAL A 68 10.35 -1.22 1.56
C VAL A 68 11.82 -1.49 1.34
N GLU A 69 12.11 -2.70 0.88
CA GLU A 69 13.44 -3.16 0.51
C GLU A 69 13.49 -3.33 -1.02
N GLY A 70 14.55 -2.88 -1.66
CA GLY A 70 14.81 -3.15 -3.06
C GLY A 70 15.16 -4.62 -3.30
N PRO A 71 15.33 -5.04 -4.57
CA PRO A 71 15.63 -6.43 -4.91
C PRO A 71 16.95 -6.93 -4.30
N SER A 72 17.94 -6.04 -4.09
CA SER A 72 19.20 -6.34 -3.40
C SER A 72 19.13 -6.18 -1.87
N GLY A 73 17.94 -5.96 -1.29
CA GLY A 73 17.72 -5.86 0.15
C GLY A 73 18.03 -4.50 0.77
N GLN A 74 18.43 -3.50 -0.02
CA GLN A 74 18.63 -2.14 0.46
C GLN A 74 17.31 -1.49 0.82
N LYS A 75 17.26 -0.76 1.94
CA LYS A 75 16.06 -0.04 2.36
C LYS A 75 15.83 1.19 1.47
N ILE A 76 14.71 1.18 0.74
CA ILE A 76 14.30 2.27 -0.17
C ILE A 76 13.36 3.24 0.54
N VAL A 77 12.40 2.72 1.30
CA VAL A 77 11.37 3.54 1.97
C VAL A 77 11.21 3.11 3.42
N SER A 78 11.10 4.10 4.30
CA SER A 78 10.62 3.93 5.67
C SER A 78 9.31 4.66 5.81
N LEU A 79 8.23 3.94 6.10
CA LEU A 79 6.95 4.55 6.45
C LEU A 79 6.82 4.61 7.97
N VAL A 80 6.55 5.81 8.48
CA VAL A 80 6.28 6.03 9.90
C VAL A 80 4.88 6.64 10.02
N HIS A 81 3.97 5.91 10.65
CA HIS A 81 2.68 6.45 11.01
C HIS A 81 2.85 7.42 12.20
N THR A 82 2.98 8.71 11.92
CA THR A 82 3.30 9.75 12.91
C THR A 82 2.15 10.08 13.87
N ALA A 83 0.92 9.64 13.57
CA ALA A 83 -0.27 10.16 14.21
C ALA A 83 -0.93 9.25 15.27
N PHE A 84 -0.13 8.56 16.09
CA PHE A 84 -0.65 7.81 17.24
C PHE A 84 -1.43 8.68 18.25
N LEU A 85 -1.25 10.01 18.24
CA LEU A 85 -1.93 10.92 19.17
C LEU A 85 -3.31 11.44 18.70
N LYS A 86 -3.73 11.17 17.47
CA LYS A 86 -5.04 11.61 16.96
C LYS A 86 -5.92 10.40 16.67
N LYS A 87 -6.99 10.20 17.45
CA LYS A 87 -8.05 9.23 17.14
C LYS A 87 -8.63 9.55 15.75
N GLY A 88 -8.53 8.63 14.79
CA GLY A 88 -9.15 8.74 13.46
C GLY A 88 -8.24 8.32 12.30
N HIS A 89 -8.75 8.44 11.07
CA HIS A 89 -7.94 8.27 9.85
C HIS A 89 -6.89 9.37 9.79
N ALA A 90 -5.66 9.03 10.15
CA ALA A 90 -4.61 10.01 10.24
C ALA A 90 -3.71 10.02 9.00
N ALA A 91 -2.97 11.12 8.82
CA ALA A 91 -1.99 11.25 7.77
C ALA A 91 -0.80 10.30 8.01
N VAL A 92 -0.26 9.74 6.93
CA VAL A 92 0.94 8.90 6.93
C VAL A 92 2.08 9.70 6.33
N THR A 93 3.24 9.72 7.00
CA THR A 93 4.46 10.32 6.45
C THR A 93 5.43 9.20 6.11
N ALA A 94 5.88 9.16 4.86
CA ALA A 94 6.92 8.26 4.39
C ALA A 94 8.20 9.05 4.11
N THR A 95 9.32 8.49 4.54
CA THR A 95 10.65 8.95 4.12
C THR A 95 11.15 8.02 3.04
N VAL A 96 11.29 8.57 1.83
CA VAL A 96 11.76 7.86 0.64
C VAL A 96 13.19 8.27 0.37
N ARG A 97 14.10 7.30 0.30
CA ARG A 97 15.48 7.56 -0.11
C ARG A 97 15.57 7.51 -1.63
N THR A 98 16.02 8.60 -2.24
CA THR A 98 16.22 8.69 -3.69
C THR A 98 17.47 7.92 -4.11
N THR A 99 17.62 7.67 -5.41
CA THR A 99 18.84 7.09 -5.99
C THR A 99 20.07 7.96 -5.79
N ALA A 100 19.90 9.27 -5.61
CA ALA A 100 20.96 10.21 -5.26
C ALA A 100 21.33 10.17 -3.75
N GLY A 101 20.61 9.38 -2.94
CA GLY A 101 20.85 9.23 -1.51
C GLY A 101 20.12 10.25 -0.62
N GLU A 102 19.32 11.14 -1.22
CA GLU A 102 18.55 12.15 -0.51
C GLU A 102 17.30 11.54 0.13
N ASP A 103 16.86 12.10 1.26
CA ASP A 103 15.60 11.72 1.88
C ASP A 103 14.51 12.72 1.50
N VAL A 104 13.45 12.21 0.87
CA VAL A 104 12.27 12.98 0.47
C VAL A 104 11.10 12.58 1.36
N SER A 105 10.41 13.57 1.91
CA SER A 105 9.16 13.37 2.64
C SER A 105 8.00 13.25 1.67
N VAL A 106 7.25 12.16 1.78
CA VAL A 106 6.02 11.91 1.04
C VAL A 106 4.88 11.81 2.04
N GLU A 107 3.87 12.65 1.87
CA GLU A 107 2.74 12.75 2.78
C GLU A 107 1.50 12.13 2.16
N MET A 108 0.80 11.29 2.91
CA MET A 108 -0.46 10.72 2.51
C MET A 108 -1.54 11.19 3.49
N SER A 109 -2.49 11.97 3.00
CA SER A 109 -3.47 12.67 3.83
C SER A 109 -4.90 12.39 3.37
N PRO A 110 -5.82 12.01 4.29
CA PRO A 110 -7.22 11.85 3.96
C PRO A 110 -7.87 13.20 3.66
N ARG A 111 -8.80 13.22 2.70
CA ARG A 111 -9.54 14.42 2.29
C ARG A 111 -10.98 14.46 2.77
N ASP A 112 -11.48 13.34 3.28
CA ASP A 112 -12.81 13.23 3.86
C ASP A 112 -12.75 12.51 5.21
N ARG A 113 -13.84 12.62 5.99
CA ARG A 113 -13.93 12.06 7.34
C ARG A 113 -13.92 10.54 7.38
N ALA A 114 -14.32 9.88 6.29
CA ALA A 114 -14.30 8.42 6.15
C ALA A 114 -12.99 7.92 5.53
N ALA A 115 -12.10 8.85 5.16
CA ALA A 115 -10.87 8.66 4.43
C ALA A 115 -11.01 7.69 3.25
N LEU A 116 -12.10 7.87 2.49
CA LEU A 116 -12.36 7.16 1.24
C LEU A 116 -11.50 7.74 0.12
N LEU A 117 -11.28 9.05 0.14
CA LEU A 117 -10.35 9.78 -0.70
C LEU A 117 -9.11 10.18 0.10
N VAL A 118 -7.95 9.85 -0.44
CA VAL A 118 -6.64 10.15 0.13
C VAL A 118 -5.76 10.72 -0.97
N THR A 119 -4.97 11.74 -0.67
CA THR A 119 -3.96 12.30 -1.60
C THR A 119 -2.57 11.97 -1.12
N ILE A 120 -1.66 11.77 -2.06
CA ILE A 120 -0.22 11.64 -1.83
C ILE A 120 0.45 12.92 -2.33
N GLU A 121 1.24 13.56 -1.48
CA GLU A 121 1.88 14.84 -1.72
C GLU A 121 3.39 14.77 -1.48
N VAL A 122 4.14 15.52 -2.28
CA VAL A 122 5.58 15.76 -2.10
C VAL A 122 5.83 17.24 -2.22
N GLY A 123 6.44 17.85 -1.19
CA GLY A 123 6.69 19.30 -1.17
C GLY A 123 5.41 20.14 -1.35
N GLY A 124 4.27 19.67 -0.83
CA GLY A 124 2.96 20.33 -0.98
C GLY A 124 2.29 20.15 -2.34
N SER A 125 2.91 19.44 -3.29
CA SER A 125 2.30 19.14 -4.59
C SER A 125 1.69 17.74 -4.59
N THR A 126 0.43 17.61 -5.03
CA THR A 126 -0.23 16.30 -5.16
C THR A 126 0.36 15.52 -6.32
N ILE A 127 0.89 14.33 -6.03
CA ILE A 127 1.47 13.42 -7.03
C ILE A 127 0.54 12.26 -7.36
N ALA A 128 -0.40 11.92 -6.47
CA ALA A 128 -1.38 10.88 -6.69
C ALA A 128 -2.61 11.03 -5.78
N SER A 129 -3.71 10.37 -6.13
CA SER A 129 -4.88 10.19 -5.27
C SER A 129 -5.33 8.74 -5.26
N ILE A 130 -5.85 8.31 -4.12
CA ILE A 130 -6.38 6.97 -3.88
C ILE A 130 -7.83 7.12 -3.43
N THR A 131 -8.74 6.46 -4.13
CA THR A 131 -10.17 6.46 -3.83
C THR A 131 -10.64 5.03 -3.60
N LYS A 132 -11.26 4.77 -2.45
CA LYS A 132 -11.95 3.50 -2.21
C LYS A 132 -13.24 3.44 -3.04
N ILE A 133 -13.35 2.47 -3.92
CA ILE A 133 -14.50 2.30 -4.83
C ILE A 133 -15.49 1.29 -4.27
N ALA A 134 -15.00 0.18 -3.74
CA ALA A 134 -15.84 -0.87 -3.20
C ALA A 134 -15.19 -1.55 -2.00
N ASP A 135 -16.04 -2.05 -1.11
CA ASP A 135 -15.66 -2.79 0.08
C ASP A 135 -16.71 -3.88 0.30
N ASN A 136 -16.40 -5.11 -0.11
CA ASN A 136 -17.28 -6.23 0.18
C ASN A 136 -16.95 -6.72 1.58
N ARG A 137 -17.89 -6.56 2.51
CA ARG A 137 -17.78 -7.22 3.83
C ARG A 137 -17.88 -8.72 3.64
N TYR A 138 -17.10 -9.46 4.43
CA TYR A 138 -17.35 -10.86 4.70
C TYR A 138 -18.82 -11.04 5.12
N VAL A 139 -19.62 -11.64 4.24
CA VAL A 139 -20.93 -12.18 4.57
C VAL A 139 -20.72 -13.68 4.70
N PHE A 140 -21.16 -14.27 5.81
CA PHE A 140 -21.06 -15.72 6.06
C PHE A 140 -21.50 -16.50 4.81
N GLY A 141 -20.56 -17.20 4.15
CA GLY A 141 -20.80 -17.96 2.92
C GLY A 141 -20.24 -17.37 1.61
N ASP A 142 -19.79 -16.11 1.57
CA ASP A 142 -18.99 -15.56 0.47
C ASP A 142 -17.54 -15.35 0.94
N PRO A 143 -16.56 -16.15 0.46
CA PRO A 143 -15.18 -16.10 0.92
C PRO A 143 -14.39 -14.88 0.41
N ARG A 144 -15.01 -13.96 -0.34
CA ARG A 144 -14.30 -12.85 -0.99
C ARG A 144 -14.26 -11.61 -0.09
N ASP A 145 -13.21 -11.50 0.74
CA ASP A 145 -12.80 -10.21 1.28
C ASP A 145 -12.13 -9.41 0.14
N ARG A 146 -12.93 -8.55 -0.51
CA ARG A 146 -12.51 -7.76 -1.66
C ARG A 146 -12.65 -6.28 -1.35
N SER A 147 -11.56 -5.53 -1.56
CA SER A 147 -11.61 -4.08 -1.60
C SER A 147 -11.03 -3.56 -2.91
N VAL A 148 -11.77 -2.67 -3.57
CA VAL A 148 -11.37 -2.09 -4.86
C VAL A 148 -11.01 -0.64 -4.63
N TRP A 149 -9.83 -0.26 -5.10
CA TRP A 149 -9.29 1.07 -4.94
C TRP A 149 -8.88 1.62 -6.31
N ASN A 150 -9.32 2.83 -6.63
CA ASN A 150 -8.86 3.53 -7.81
C ASN A 150 -7.71 4.45 -7.43
N VAL A 151 -6.63 4.41 -8.20
CA VAL A 151 -5.44 5.24 -8.01
C VAL A 151 -5.19 6.07 -9.25
N ASN A 152 -5.21 7.39 -9.07
CA ASN A 152 -4.83 8.35 -10.08
C ASN A 152 -3.40 8.83 -9.79
N VAL A 153 -2.53 8.80 -10.80
CA VAL A 153 -1.12 9.15 -10.66
C VAL A 153 -0.79 10.23 -11.67
N ALA A 154 -0.13 11.30 -11.20
CA ALA A 154 0.34 12.36 -12.07
C ALA A 154 1.41 11.84 -13.04
N ALA A 155 1.51 12.47 -14.21
CA ALA A 155 2.50 12.09 -15.21
C ALA A 155 3.93 12.26 -14.68
N GLY A 156 4.82 11.31 -15.00
CA GLY A 156 6.22 11.33 -14.58
C GLY A 156 6.50 10.86 -13.14
N VAL A 157 5.46 10.50 -12.39
CA VAL A 157 5.60 9.94 -11.03
C VAL A 157 5.88 8.44 -11.10
N ASP A 158 6.80 7.97 -10.26
CA ASP A 158 7.11 6.55 -10.11
C ASP A 158 5.89 5.76 -9.60
N LEU A 159 5.38 4.85 -10.43
CA LEU A 159 4.22 4.02 -10.12
C LEU A 159 4.49 3.05 -8.95
N SER A 160 5.71 2.57 -8.78
CA SER A 160 6.06 1.64 -7.70
C SER A 160 5.97 2.31 -6.33
N LEU A 161 6.41 3.57 -6.23
CA LEU A 161 6.27 4.39 -5.02
C LEU A 161 4.79 4.56 -4.67
N VAL A 162 3.97 4.96 -5.64
CA VAL A 162 2.53 5.16 -5.40
C VAL A 162 1.86 3.83 -5.03
N MET A 163 2.27 2.72 -5.64
CA MET A 163 1.75 1.40 -5.33
C MET A 163 2.04 0.98 -3.89
N ILE A 164 3.27 1.19 -3.41
CA ILE A 164 3.66 0.97 -2.01
C ILE A 164 2.76 1.77 -1.05
N MET A 165 2.57 3.06 -1.35
CA MET A 165 1.74 3.94 -0.54
C MET A 165 0.28 3.46 -0.53
N ALA A 166 -0.27 3.09 -1.68
CA ALA A 166 -1.62 2.56 -1.79
C ALA A 166 -1.83 1.23 -1.03
N MET A 167 -0.86 0.32 -1.08
CA MET A 167 -0.88 -0.91 -0.29
C MET A 167 -0.87 -0.63 1.21
N CYS A 168 0.00 0.29 1.65
CA CYS A 168 0.03 0.71 3.05
C CYS A 168 -1.33 1.25 3.51
N ARG A 169 -1.97 2.06 2.66
CA ARG A 169 -3.31 2.60 2.93
C ARG A 169 -4.37 1.50 3.04
N ALA A 170 -4.37 0.56 2.10
CA ALA A 170 -5.31 -0.53 2.09
C ALA A 170 -5.17 -1.42 3.34
N GLU A 171 -3.94 -1.78 3.71
CA GLU A 171 -3.63 -2.53 4.94
C GLU A 171 -4.12 -1.80 6.20
N MET A 172 -3.82 -0.50 6.36
CA MET A 172 -4.32 0.30 7.48
C MET A 172 -5.85 0.35 7.52
N GLY A 173 -6.50 0.44 6.35
CA GLY A 173 -7.95 0.45 6.24
C GLY A 173 -8.63 -0.86 6.67
N HIS A 174 -7.92 -1.98 6.68
CA HIS A 174 -8.41 -3.24 7.24
C HIS A 174 -8.16 -3.32 8.75
N VAL A 175 -6.96 -2.94 9.22
CA VAL A 175 -6.63 -2.93 10.67
C VAL A 175 -7.56 -2.03 11.48
N TRP A 176 -8.03 -0.91 10.93
CA TRP A 176 -8.93 0.01 11.66
C TRP A 176 -10.41 -0.39 11.68
N LYS A 177 -10.78 -1.50 11.03
CA LYS A 177 -12.16 -2.02 11.09
C LYS A 177 -12.38 -2.97 12.27
N ASP A 178 -11.30 -3.46 12.87
CA ASP A 178 -11.28 -4.27 14.09
C ASP A 178 -11.12 -3.38 15.34
#